data_AF-A0A9D0XNY9-F1
#
_entry.id   AF-A0A9D0XNY9-F1
#
_cell.length_a   1.000
_cell.length_b   1.000
_cell.length_c   1.000
_cell.angle_alpha   90.00
_cell.angle_beta   90.00
_cell.angle_gamma   90.00
#
_symmetry.space_group_name_H-M   'P 1'
#
loop_
_entity.id
_entity.type
_entity.pdbx_description
1 polymer ?
#
loop_
_entity_poly.entity_id
_entity_poly.type
_entity_poly.pdbx_seq_one_letter_code
_entity_poly.pdbx_strand_id
1 'polypeptide(L)'
;MHILLIEPYCGGSHRAWAEGYARHSRHRVDLLTLPARFWKWRMQGGAATLAEEVLRMGIRPDLLLVTDMLNLPAFLGLTRHLLADVP
;
A
#
# COMPACT_ATOMS: atom_id res chain seq x y z
N MET A 1 6.62 11.92 -10.29
CA MET A 1 5.91 11.64 -9.03
C MET A 1 6.32 10.26 -8.56
N HIS A 2 6.47 10.12 -7.25
CA HIS A 2 6.66 8.88 -6.54
C HIS A 2 5.31 8.43 -5.98
N ILE A 3 4.81 7.30 -6.46
CA ILE A 3 3.54 6.71 -6.05
C ILE A 3 3.86 5.51 -5.16
N LEU A 4 3.20 5.42 -4.00
CA LEU A 4 3.20 4.23 -3.19
C LEU A 4 1.89 3.48 -3.43
N LEU A 5 1.96 2.32 -4.10
CA LEU A 5 0.80 1.46 -4.33
C LEU A 5 0.67 0.45 -3.19
N ILE A 6 -0.45 0.47 -2.48
CA ILE A 6 -0.69 -0.35 -1.30
C ILE A 6 -1.74 -1.43 -1.59
N GLU A 7 -1.33 -2.71 -1.53
CA GLU A 7 -2.17 -3.88 -1.78
C GLU A 7 -1.99 -4.94 -0.66
N PRO A 8 -2.89 -4.99 0.34
CA PRO A 8 -2.83 -5.94 1.46
C PRO A 8 -3.04 -7.43 1.09
N TYR A 9 -3.43 -7.73 -0.14
CA TYR A 9 -3.73 -9.07 -0.64
C TYR A 9 -3.15 -9.25 -2.07
N CYS A 10 -1.82 -9.31 -2.17
CA CYS A 10 -1.12 -9.34 -3.45
C CYS A 10 -0.95 -10.77 -4.01
N GLY A 11 -1.93 -11.21 -4.79
CA GLY A 11 -1.93 -12.48 -5.52
C GLY A 11 -2.84 -12.45 -6.73
N GLY A 12 -2.73 -13.44 -7.62
CA GLY A 12 -3.56 -13.54 -8.82
C GLY A 12 -3.62 -12.23 -9.61
N SER A 13 -4.83 -11.79 -9.92
CA SER A 13 -5.10 -10.54 -10.65
C SER A 13 -4.58 -9.29 -9.94
N HIS A 14 -4.62 -9.22 -8.61
CA HIS A 14 -4.12 -8.07 -7.84
C HIS A 14 -2.62 -7.88 -8.05
N ARG A 15 -1.86 -8.98 -8.00
CA ARG A 15 -0.42 -8.95 -8.29
C ARG A 15 -0.15 -8.55 -9.74
N ALA A 16 -0.85 -9.19 -10.68
CA ALA A 16 -0.67 -8.90 -12.10
C ALA A 16 -0.94 -7.42 -12.42
N TRP A 17 -1.98 -6.85 -11.82
CA TRP A 17 -2.29 -5.43 -11.94
C TRP A 17 -1.24 -4.54 -11.27
N ALA A 18 -0.87 -4.79 -10.01
CA ALA A 18 0.07 -3.94 -9.27
C ALA A 18 1.46 -3.93 -9.93
N GLU A 19 1.99 -5.10 -10.28
CA GLU A 19 3.27 -5.23 -10.99
C GLU A 19 3.18 -4.66 -12.42
N GLY A 20 2.05 -4.86 -13.09
CA GLY A 20 1.80 -4.31 -14.42
C GLY A 20 1.78 -2.78 -14.40
N TYR A 21 1.06 -2.19 -13.45
CA TYR A 21 0.99 -0.75 -13.26
C TYR A 21 2.37 -0.17 -12.95
N ALA A 22 3.11 -0.76 -12.01
CA ALA A 22 4.45 -0.29 -11.67
C ALA A 22 5.43 -0.37 -12.86
N ARG A 23 5.38 -1.47 -13.62
CA ARG A 23 6.28 -1.71 -14.76
C ARG A 23 6.03 -0.77 -15.94
N HIS A 24 4.78 -0.38 -16.17
CA HIS A 24 4.39 0.40 -17.36
C HIS A 24 4.04 1.85 -17.04
N SER A 25 4.19 2.27 -15.79
CA SER A 25 3.99 3.67 -15.39
C SER A 25 5.16 4.55 -15.85
N ARG A 26 4.85 5.81 -16.17
CA ARG A 26 5.86 6.87 -16.33
C ARG A 26 6.31 7.45 -14.99
N HIS A 27 5.62 7.10 -13.91
CA HIS A 27 5.93 7.50 -12.55
C HIS A 27 6.76 6.41 -11.85
N ARG A 28 7.52 6.78 -10.82
CA ARG A 28 8.14 5.80 -9.94
C ARG A 28 7.04 5.20 -9.06
N VAL A 29 6.84 3.89 -9.14
CA VAL A 29 5.82 3.20 -8.34
C VAL A 29 6.51 2.17 -7.45
N ASP A 30 6.47 2.39 -6.14
CA ASP A 30 6.91 1.40 -5.16
C ASP A 30 5.69 0.60 -4.69
N LEU A 31 5.83 -0.71 -4.59
CA LEU A 31 4.74 -1.62 -4.18
C LEU A 31 4.89 -1.97 -2.70
N LEU A 32 3.88 -1.62 -1.90
CA LEU A 32 3.77 -2.00 -0.51
C LEU A 32 2.68 -3.06 -0.38
N THR A 33 3.09 -4.32 -0.21
CA THR A 33 2.18 -5.46 -0.39
C THR A 33 2.30 -6.51 0.68
N LEU A 34 1.28 -7.33 0.80
CA LEU A 34 1.27 -8.51 1.65
C LEU A 34 0.85 -9.76 0.86
N PRO A 35 1.33 -10.97 1.23
CA PRO A 35 0.91 -12.20 0.57
C PRO A 35 -0.62 -12.40 0.61
N ALA A 36 -1.18 -12.84 -0.52
CA ALA A 36 -2.59 -13.18 -0.71
C ALA A 36 -3.04 -14.42 0.08
N ARG A 37 -3.16 -14.26 1.40
CA ARG A 37 -3.64 -15.27 2.35
C ARG A 37 -4.53 -14.57 3.37
N PHE A 38 -5.53 -15.29 3.89
CA PHE A 38 -6.41 -14.80 4.95
C PHE A 38 -7.08 -13.45 4.62
N TRP A 39 -7.76 -13.36 3.47
CA TRP A 39 -8.28 -12.09 2.93
C TRP A 39 -9.12 -11.27 3.93
N LYS A 40 -9.99 -11.91 4.72
CA LYS A 40 -10.76 -11.22 5.78
C LYS A 40 -9.85 -10.56 6.82
N TRP A 41 -8.77 -11.25 7.21
CA TRP A 41 -7.78 -10.69 8.13
C TRP A 41 -6.98 -9.57 7.47
N ARG A 42 -6.63 -9.69 6.18
CA ARG A 42 -5.93 -8.61 5.45
C ARG A 42 -6.75 -7.32 5.42
N MET A 43 -8.06 -7.41 5.24
CA MET A 43 -8.95 -6.24 5.27
C MET A 43 -9.02 -5.57 6.64
N GLN A 44 -9.02 -6.35 7.72
CA GLN A 44 -9.21 -5.81 9.08
C GLN A 44 -7.90 -5.43 9.77
N GLY A 45 -6.86 -6.25 9.63
CA GLY A 45 -5.58 -6.13 10.36
C GLY A 45 -4.36 -5.84 9.48
N GLY A 46 -4.46 -5.96 8.16
CA GLY A 46 -3.32 -5.76 7.25
C GLY A 46 -2.72 -4.35 7.33
N ALA A 47 -3.53 -3.35 7.69
CA ALA A 47 -3.09 -1.97 7.88
C ALA A 47 -1.96 -1.81 8.91
N ALA A 48 -1.96 -2.59 10.00
CA ALA A 48 -0.93 -2.50 11.03
C ALA A 48 0.43 -2.97 10.52
N THR A 49 0.47 -4.14 9.86
CA THR A 49 1.70 -4.67 9.26
C THR A 49 2.25 -3.75 8.17
N LEU A 50 1.37 -3.19 7.34
CA LEU A 50 1.78 -2.26 6.29
C LEU A 50 2.27 -0.91 6.83
N ALA A 51 1.67 -0.44 7.93
CA ALA A 51 2.12 0.76 8.62
C ALA A 51 3.55 0.59 9.17
N GLU A 52 3.84 -0.55 9.83
CA GLU A 52 5.20 -0.85 10.29
C GLU A 52 6.21 -0.86 9.12
N GLU A 53 5.84 -1.46 8.00
CA GLU A 53 6.74 -1.57 6.85
C GLU A 53 6.98 -0.21 6.18
N VAL A 54 5.96 0.62 5.98
CA VAL A 54 6.18 1.96 5.37
C VAL A 54 7.03 2.86 6.26
N LEU A 55 6.88 2.76 7.58
CA LEU A 55 7.69 3.51 8.54
C LEU A 55 9.16 3.07 8.49
N ARG A 56 9.42 1.76 8.29
CA ARG A 56 10.78 1.23 8.08
C ARG A 56 11.41 1.67 6.76
N MET A 57 10.61 1.82 5.70
CA MET A 57 11.11 2.24 4.39
C MET A 57 11.67 3.67 4.40
N GLY A 58 11.18 4.54 5.29
CA GLY A 58 11.64 5.93 5.39
C GLY A 58 11.39 6.75 4.13
N ILE A 59 10.42 6.34 3.30
CA ILE A 59 10.04 7.03 2.07
C ILE A 59 8.87 7.97 2.33
N ARG A 60 8.79 9.06 1.55
CA ARG A 60 7.62 9.95 1.54
C ARG A 60 7.13 10.08 0.09
N PRO A 61 6.09 9.34 -0.31
CA PRO A 61 5.55 9.42 -1.66
C PRO A 61 4.79 10.73 -1.88
N ASP A 62 4.60 11.08 -3.15
CA ASP A 62 3.76 12.21 -3.57
C ASP A 62 2.27 11.84 -3.63
N LEU A 63 1.95 10.54 -3.69
CA LEU A 63 0.60 10.01 -3.86
C LEU A 63 0.50 8.59 -3.27
N LEU A 64 -0.59 8.30 -2.57
CA LEU A 64 -0.98 6.95 -2.16
C LEU A 64 -2.00 6.38 -3.15
N LEU A 65 -1.67 5.23 -3.77
CA LEU A 65 -2.63 4.47 -4.56
C LEU A 65 -3.02 3.20 -3.79
N VAL A 66 -4.20 3.21 -3.18
CA VAL A 66 -4.62 2.14 -2.26
C VAL A 66 -5.79 1.34 -2.82
N THR A 67 -5.76 0.03 -2.63
CA THR A 67 -6.89 -0.85 -2.98
C THR A 67 -7.95 -0.83 -1.88
N ASP A 68 -9.19 -1.16 -2.23
CA ASP A 68 -10.33 -1.31 -1.31
C ASP A 68 -10.11 -2.35 -0.19
N MET A 69 -9.16 -3.26 -0.40
CA MET A 69 -8.70 -4.24 0.59
C MET A 69 -7.97 -3.60 1.79
N LEU A 70 -7.56 -2.34 1.72
CA LEU A 70 -6.92 -1.64 2.83
C LEU A 70 -7.95 -0.90 3.69
N ASN A 71 -7.92 -1.15 5.00
CA ASN A 71 -8.50 -0.23 5.97
C ASN A 71 -7.66 1.06 6.05
N LEU A 72 -7.90 1.99 5.12
CA LEU A 72 -7.14 3.23 4.98
C LEU A 72 -7.19 4.12 6.23
N PRO A 73 -8.35 4.32 6.91
CA PRO A 73 -8.37 5.09 8.15
C PRO A 73 -7.46 4.54 9.24
N ALA A 74 -7.43 3.21 9.42
CA ALA A 74 -6.54 2.57 10.39
C ALA A 74 -5.05 2.76 10.01
N PHE A 75 -4.72 2.58 8.73
CA PHE A 75 -3.37 2.79 8.22
C PHE A 75 -2.89 4.23 8.42
N LEU A 76 -3.71 5.22 8.06
CA LEU A 76 -3.39 6.64 8.26
C LEU A 76 -3.30 6.99 9.74
N GLY A 77 -4.14 6.41 10.60
CA GLY A 77 -4.05 6.58 12.06
C GLY A 77 -2.67 6.22 12.62
N LEU A 78 -2.02 5.20 12.05
CA LEU A 78 -0.69 4.72 12.46
C LEU A 78 0.48 5.45 11.77
N THR A 79 0.25 6.01 10.58
CA THR A 79 1.29 6.59 9.72
C THR A 79 1.19 8.11 9.56
N ARG A 80 0.25 8.74 10.27
CA ARG A 80 -0.14 10.16 10.10
C ARG A 80 1.02 11.16 10.15
N HIS A 81 2.01 10.94 11.01
CA HIS A 81 3.18 11.81 11.11
C HIS A 81 4.04 11.84 9.83
N LEU A 82 3.88 10.85 8.95
CA LEU A 82 4.58 10.75 7.66
C LEU A 82 3.66 11.02 6.47
N LEU A 83 2.41 10.57 6.53
CA LEU A 83 1.51 10.47 5.38
C LEU A 83 0.21 11.29 5.49
N ALA A 84 0.04 12.13 6.53
CA ALA A 84 -1.23 12.85 6.75
C ALA A 84 -1.68 13.76 5.60
N ASP A 85 -0.72 14.34 4.87
CA ASP A 85 -0.93 15.30 3.81
C ASP A 85 -0.66 14.73 2.41
N VAL A 86 -0.33 13.44 2.33
CA VAL A 86 -0.18 12.75 1.05
C VAL A 86 -1.60 12.38 0.56
N PRO A 87 -1.98 12.83 -0.65
CA PRO A 87 -3.29 12.51 -1.22
C PRO A 87 -3.46 11.02 -1.52
#